data_AF-B4X5M3-F1
#
_entry.id   AF-B4X5M3-F1
#
_cell.length_a   1.000
_cell.length_b   1.000
_cell.length_c   1.000
_cell.angle_alpha   90.00
_cell.angle_beta   90.00
_cell.angle_gamma   90.00
#
_symmetry.space_group_name_H-M   'P 1'
#
loop_
_entity.id
_entity.type
_entity.pdbx_description
1 polymer ?
#
loop_
_entity_poly.entity_id
_entity_poly.type
_entity_poly.pdbx_seq_one_letter_code
_entity_poly.pdbx_strand_id
1 'polypeptide(L)'
;MNVSKSLTIFYVIVTLLLAIPGAWLLFAPEMALVTIHENLAMIQVSNIHSQQTGLGLLLAAAVNLVCLLGGRQRLPLHVAVFFYLAGLVASHGNTVFTHQAWLWIPVLAYLLPLIPFSKLVPANLPRPSLPGKNGQQRGEVKWFNPNKGFGFILTDSGEELFVHFKAVQNGGRRSLRTGTKVRFDTRMSDRGEQADNVYIEQ
;
A
#
# COMPACT_ATOMS: atom_id res chain seq x y z
N MET A 1 -14.04 7.89 6.22
CA MET A 1 -12.99 7.71 5.19
C MET A 1 -12.72 6.22 5.11
N ASN A 2 -13.14 5.55 4.05
CA ASN A 2 -13.05 4.09 3.94
C ASN A 2 -11.59 3.65 3.87
N VAL A 3 -11.26 2.53 4.52
CA VAL A 3 -9.94 1.90 4.47
C VAL A 3 -9.69 1.38 3.06
N SER A 4 -8.50 1.63 2.49
CA SER A 4 -8.16 1.14 1.16
C SER A 4 -7.97 -0.38 1.17
N LYS A 5 -8.21 -1.06 0.04
CA LYS A 5 -8.08 -2.53 -0.07
C LYS A 5 -6.73 -3.06 0.42
N SER A 6 -5.64 -2.38 0.06
CA SER A 6 -4.27 -2.73 0.50
C SER A 6 -4.11 -2.63 2.02
N LEU A 7 -4.76 -1.63 2.63
CA LEU A 7 -4.67 -1.37 4.05
C LEU A 7 -5.53 -2.33 4.86
N THR A 8 -6.68 -2.74 4.32
CA THR A 8 -7.49 -3.84 4.85
C THR A 8 -6.69 -5.13 4.89
N ILE A 9 -6.01 -5.48 3.78
CA ILE A 9 -5.16 -6.68 3.70
C ILE A 9 -4.05 -6.61 4.75
N PHE A 10 -3.37 -5.47 4.88
CA PHE A 10 -2.35 -5.27 5.91
C PHE A 10 -2.89 -5.58 7.31
N TYR A 11 -4.00 -4.97 7.71
CA TYR A 11 -4.57 -5.17 9.05
C TYR A 11 -5.00 -6.61 9.30
N VAL A 12 -5.58 -7.28 8.31
CA VAL A 12 -5.98 -8.68 8.43
C VAL A 12 -4.74 -9.56 8.65
N ILE A 13 -3.68 -9.37 7.85
CA ILE A 13 -2.44 -10.14 7.99
C ILE A 13 -1.80 -9.91 9.35
N VAL A 14 -1.64 -8.65 9.78
CA VAL A 14 -1.02 -8.32 11.07
C VAL A 14 -1.87 -8.83 12.24
N THR A 15 -3.21 -8.77 12.12
CA THR A 15 -4.11 -9.35 13.12
C THR A 15 -3.87 -10.85 13.28
N LEU A 16 -3.77 -11.60 12.18
CA LEU A 16 -3.49 -13.05 12.24
C LEU A 16 -2.11 -13.34 12.82
N LEU A 17 -1.09 -12.58 12.41
CA LEU A 17 0.29 -12.73 12.90
C LEU A 17 0.43 -12.43 14.40
N LEU A 18 -0.44 -11.61 14.98
CA LEU A 18 -0.46 -11.34 16.42
C LEU A 18 -1.38 -12.29 17.17
N ALA A 19 -2.56 -12.59 16.62
CA ALA A 19 -3.57 -13.41 17.30
C ALA A 19 -3.15 -14.88 17.43
N ILE A 20 -2.52 -15.46 16.41
CA ILE A 20 -2.14 -16.87 16.41
C ILE A 20 -1.07 -17.15 17.49
N PRO A 21 0.07 -16.43 17.53
CA PRO A 21 1.06 -16.62 18.60
C PRO A 21 0.51 -16.17 19.97
N GLY A 22 -0.32 -15.12 20.00
CA GLY A 22 -0.94 -14.62 21.23
C GLY A 22 -1.83 -15.66 21.90
N ALA A 23 -2.71 -16.30 21.15
CA ALA A 23 -3.56 -17.39 21.63
C ALA A 23 -2.72 -18.60 22.08
N TRP A 24 -1.68 -18.94 21.32
CA TRP A 24 -0.79 -20.04 21.67
C TRP A 24 -0.10 -19.80 23.03
N LEU A 25 0.55 -18.65 23.21
CA LEU A 25 1.21 -18.28 24.46
C LEU A 25 0.25 -18.23 25.66
N LEU A 26 -1.01 -17.85 25.43
CA LEU A 26 -2.02 -17.77 26.49
C LEU A 26 -2.49 -19.16 26.98
N PHE A 27 -2.76 -20.09 26.05
CA PHE A 27 -3.40 -21.37 26.36
C PHE A 27 -2.44 -22.56 26.47
N ALA A 28 -1.27 -22.49 25.84
CA ALA A 28 -0.24 -23.52 25.94
C ALA A 28 1.14 -22.89 26.19
N PRO A 29 1.33 -22.18 27.33
CA PRO A 29 2.60 -21.52 27.65
C PRO A 29 3.77 -22.49 27.80
N GLU A 30 3.48 -23.75 28.20
CA GLU A 30 4.47 -24.83 28.36
C GLU A 30 5.13 -25.26 27.04
N MET A 31 4.46 -25.00 25.90
CA MET A 31 4.93 -25.33 24.56
C MET A 31 5.67 -24.15 23.90
N ALA A 32 5.77 -23.01 24.59
CA ALA A 32 6.48 -21.83 24.12
C ALA A 32 8.00 -22.08 24.20
N LEU A 33 8.52 -22.81 23.22
CA LEU A 33 9.96 -23.02 23.07
C LEU A 33 10.65 -21.68 22.86
N VAL A 34 11.54 -21.34 23.79
CA VAL A 34 12.39 -20.15 23.72
C VAL A 34 13.48 -20.35 22.68
N THR A 35 13.76 -19.26 21.97
CA THR A 35 14.78 -19.05 20.93
C THR A 35 16.03 -19.91 21.10
N ILE A 36 16.38 -20.62 20.04
CA ILE A 36 17.68 -21.27 19.84
C ILE A 36 18.76 -20.17 19.93
N HIS A 37 19.46 -20.10 21.05
CA HIS A 37 20.74 -19.39 21.14
C HIS A 37 21.83 -20.27 20.50
N GLU A 38 22.90 -19.66 19.95
CA GLU A 38 23.99 -20.38 19.26
C GLU A 38 24.65 -21.49 20.08
N ASN A 39 24.42 -21.51 21.40
CA ASN A 39 24.77 -22.60 22.31
C ASN A 39 23.53 -23.15 23.04
N LEU A 40 22.67 -23.92 22.37
CA LEU A 40 21.79 -25.02 22.89
C LEU A 40 21.24 -24.97 24.35
N ALA A 41 21.08 -23.79 24.95
CA ALA A 41 20.59 -23.60 26.30
C ALA A 41 19.14 -23.14 26.23
N MET A 42 18.24 -24.03 26.61
CA MET A 42 16.81 -23.77 26.73
C MET A 42 16.58 -22.83 27.92
N ILE A 43 16.33 -21.54 27.66
CA ILE A 43 15.90 -20.61 28.71
C ILE A 43 14.42 -20.90 28.95
N GLN A 44 14.07 -21.46 30.11
CA GLN A 44 12.66 -21.71 30.44
C GLN A 44 12.00 -20.36 30.80
N VAL A 45 11.17 -19.81 29.90
CA VAL A 45 10.36 -18.63 30.21
C VAL A 45 9.26 -19.04 31.18
N SER A 46 9.12 -18.32 32.29
CA SER A 46 8.05 -18.60 33.26
C SER A 46 6.67 -18.47 32.62
N ASN A 47 5.74 -19.35 33.00
CA ASN A 47 4.37 -19.36 32.49
C ASN A 47 3.66 -18.01 32.60
N ILE A 48 3.94 -17.25 33.66
CA ILE A 48 3.36 -15.93 33.89
C ILE A 48 3.80 -14.94 32.79
N HIS A 49 5.08 -14.91 32.44
CA HIS A 49 5.60 -14.03 31.39
C HIS A 49 5.08 -14.43 30.00
N SER A 50 4.94 -15.74 29.75
CA SER A 50 4.36 -16.27 28.52
C SER A 50 2.90 -15.85 28.35
N GLN A 51 2.07 -16.06 29.39
CA GLN A 51 0.65 -15.69 29.36
C GLN A 51 0.44 -14.18 29.26
N GLN A 52 1.26 -13.37 29.95
CA GLN A 52 1.23 -11.90 29.83
C GLN A 52 1.54 -11.44 28.41
N THR A 53 2.54 -12.06 27.77
CA THR A 53 2.90 -11.79 26.38
C THR A 53 1.77 -12.20 25.43
N GLY A 54 1.15 -13.36 25.65
CA GLY A 54 0.03 -13.86 24.88
C GLY A 54 -1.19 -12.94 24.92
N LEU A 55 -1.58 -12.51 26.13
CA LEU A 55 -2.65 -11.53 26.34
C LEU A 55 -2.35 -10.21 25.61
N GLY A 56 -1.10 -9.78 25.63
CA GLY A 56 -0.63 -8.60 24.94
C GLY A 56 -0.79 -8.60 23.44
N LEU A 57 -0.36 -9.69 22.80
CA LEU A 57 -0.50 -9.86 21.36
C LEU A 57 -1.98 -9.93 20.94
N LEU A 58 -2.84 -10.54 21.76
CA LEU A 58 -4.29 -10.57 21.52
C LEU A 58 -4.92 -9.19 21.63
N LEU A 59 -4.52 -8.37 22.61
CA LEU A 59 -4.97 -6.98 22.71
C LEU A 59 -4.52 -6.17 21.48
N ALA A 60 -3.27 -6.30 21.05
CA ALA A 60 -2.78 -5.65 19.84
C ALA A 60 -3.55 -6.10 18.57
N ALA A 61 -3.92 -7.38 18.48
CA ALA A 61 -4.75 -7.91 17.41
C ALA A 61 -6.17 -7.32 17.41
N ALA A 62 -6.82 -7.24 18.59
CA ALA A 62 -8.14 -6.62 18.73
C ALA A 62 -8.12 -5.14 18.31
N VAL A 63 -7.04 -4.44 18.65
CA VAL A 63 -6.84 -3.04 18.29
C VAL A 63 -6.65 -2.88 16.77
N ASN A 64 -6.00 -3.82 16.08
CA ASN A 64 -5.95 -3.85 14.61
C ASN A 64 -7.32 -4.09 13.95
N LEU A 65 -8.19 -4.91 14.55
CA LEU A 65 -9.57 -5.07 14.07
C LEU A 65 -10.36 -3.77 14.20
N VAL A 66 -10.19 -3.01 15.29
CA VAL A 66 -10.80 -1.69 15.43
C VAL A 66 -10.29 -0.72 14.35
N CYS A 67 -9.02 -0.83 13.94
CA CYS A 67 -8.48 -0.03 12.83
C CYS A 67 -9.14 -0.31 11.47
N LEU A 68 -9.68 -1.51 11.25
CA LEU A 68 -10.43 -1.86 10.04
C LEU A 68 -11.74 -1.10 9.89
N LEU A 69 -12.37 -0.74 11.01
CA LEU A 69 -13.62 0.02 11.02
C LEU A 69 -13.43 1.46 10.53
N GLY A 70 -12.18 1.93 10.45
CA GLY A 70 -11.83 3.27 10.00
C GLY A 70 -12.23 4.36 11.02
N GLY A 71 -11.69 5.56 10.85
CA GLY A 71 -12.06 6.72 11.67
C GLY A 71 -10.89 7.60 12.11
N ARG A 72 -11.22 8.68 12.82
CA ARG A 72 -10.26 9.68 13.31
C ARG A 72 -9.36 9.16 14.43
N GLN A 73 -9.78 8.08 15.10
CA GLN A 73 -9.06 7.43 16.22
C GLN A 73 -7.95 6.47 15.76
N ARG A 74 -7.77 6.22 14.46
CA ARG A 74 -6.81 5.22 13.97
C ARG A 74 -5.35 5.54 14.30
N LEU A 75 -4.97 6.81 14.22
CA LEU A 75 -3.62 7.26 14.54
C LEU A 75 -3.26 7.06 16.03
N PRO A 76 -4.04 7.59 17.00
CA PRO A 76 -3.72 7.38 18.42
C PRO A 76 -3.71 5.89 18.80
N LEU A 77 -4.56 5.09 18.16
CA LEU A 77 -4.63 3.65 18.39
C LEU A 77 -3.34 2.91 17.93
N HIS A 78 -2.74 3.30 16.80
CA HIS A 78 -1.45 2.76 16.37
C HIS A 78 -0.32 3.14 17.31
N VAL A 79 -0.31 4.40 17.74
CA VAL A 79 0.69 4.90 18.68
C VAL A 79 0.60 4.12 20.00
N ALA A 80 -0.62 3.84 20.48
CA ALA A 80 -0.83 3.02 21.66
C ALA A 80 -0.28 1.59 21.50
N VAL A 81 -0.58 0.91 20.38
CA VAL A 81 -0.06 -0.45 20.13
C VAL A 81 1.46 -0.45 19.95
N PHE A 82 2.02 0.57 19.31
CA PHE A 82 3.47 0.72 19.18
C PHE A 82 4.15 0.81 20.56
N PHE A 83 3.69 1.71 21.43
CA PHE A 83 4.23 1.83 22.78
C PHE A 83 4.01 0.56 23.60
N TYR A 84 2.88 -0.12 23.41
CA TYR A 84 2.60 -1.40 24.04
C TYR A 84 3.61 -2.47 23.63
N LEU A 85 3.80 -2.67 22.32
CA LEU A 85 4.75 -3.64 21.78
C LEU A 85 6.19 -3.28 22.18
N ALA A 86 6.55 -2.00 22.15
CA ALA A 86 7.85 -1.52 22.62
C ALA A 86 8.07 -1.79 24.13
N GLY A 87 7.04 -1.60 24.96
CA GLY A 87 7.08 -1.92 26.39
C GLY A 87 7.18 -3.42 26.66
N LEU A 88 6.46 -4.24 25.90
CA LEU A 88 6.52 -5.69 25.95
C LEU A 88 7.89 -6.21 25.53
N VAL A 89 8.50 -5.61 24.51
CA VAL A 89 9.89 -5.88 24.14
C VAL A 89 10.81 -5.46 25.28
N ALA A 90 10.70 -4.23 25.80
CA ALA A 90 11.56 -3.74 26.89
C ALA A 90 11.47 -4.55 28.20
N SER A 91 10.33 -5.17 28.50
CA SER A 91 10.15 -5.96 29.73
C SER A 91 10.96 -7.26 29.77
N HIS A 92 11.45 -7.75 28.63
CA HIS A 92 12.25 -8.99 28.55
C HIS A 92 13.74 -8.80 28.93
N GLY A 93 14.15 -7.62 29.40
CA GLY A 93 15.44 -7.38 30.04
C GLY A 93 16.63 -7.10 29.10
N ASN A 94 17.63 -6.38 29.61
CA ASN A 94 18.73 -5.76 28.83
C ASN A 94 19.68 -6.76 28.12
N THR A 95 19.72 -8.03 28.52
CA THR A 95 20.69 -9.04 28.03
C THR A 95 20.34 -9.63 26.67
N VAL A 96 19.06 -9.62 26.28
CA VAL A 96 18.61 -10.08 24.96
C VAL A 96 18.83 -8.97 23.91
N PHE A 97 18.70 -7.70 24.30
CA PHE A 97 18.58 -6.58 23.36
C PHE A 97 19.89 -5.97 22.85
N THR A 98 21.00 -6.08 23.58
CA THR A 98 22.30 -5.62 23.06
C THR A 98 22.79 -6.48 21.89
N HIS A 99 22.36 -7.75 21.82
CA HIS A 99 22.80 -8.71 20.80
C HIS A 99 21.74 -9.01 19.72
N GLN A 100 20.46 -8.67 19.95
CA GLN A 100 19.34 -9.06 19.07
C GLN A 100 18.49 -7.87 18.60
N ALA A 101 19.12 -6.91 17.91
CA ALA A 101 18.45 -5.73 17.35
C ALA A 101 17.27 -6.07 16.40
N TRP A 102 17.27 -7.26 15.79
CA TRP A 102 16.21 -7.77 14.93
C TRP A 102 14.83 -7.90 15.62
N LEU A 103 14.76 -7.99 16.95
CA LEU A 103 13.50 -8.01 17.70
C LEU A 103 12.71 -6.70 17.62
N TRP A 104 13.35 -5.59 17.23
CA TRP A 104 12.67 -4.32 17.00
C TRP A 104 12.04 -4.20 15.62
N ILE A 105 12.40 -5.06 14.67
CA ILE A 105 11.89 -5.01 13.29
C ILE A 105 10.35 -5.09 13.26
N PRO A 106 9.68 -6.02 13.96
CA PRO A 106 8.21 -6.08 13.97
C PRO A 106 7.55 -4.83 14.60
N VAL A 107 8.17 -4.27 15.64
CA VAL A 107 7.69 -3.06 16.33
C VAL A 107 7.76 -1.84 15.41
N LEU A 108 8.87 -1.68 14.70
CA LEU A 108 9.06 -0.61 13.71
C LEU A 108 8.18 -0.81 12.47
N ALA A 109 8.09 -2.05 11.98
CA ALA A 109 7.24 -2.41 10.85
C ALA A 109 5.75 -2.15 11.15
N TYR A 110 5.35 -2.18 12.41
CA TYR A 110 3.99 -1.83 12.82
C TYR A 110 3.62 -0.36 12.52
N LEU A 111 4.60 0.55 12.42
CA LEU A 111 4.38 1.96 12.05
C LEU A 111 4.29 2.18 10.53
N LEU A 112 4.65 1.19 9.72
CA LEU A 112 4.65 1.28 8.25
C LEU A 112 3.32 1.80 7.64
N PRO A 113 2.13 1.42 8.15
CA PRO A 113 0.85 1.91 7.62
C PRO A 113 0.58 3.39 7.86
N LEU A 114 1.33 4.03 8.75
CA LEU A 114 1.24 5.47 9.03
C LEU A 114 2.08 6.30 8.04
N ILE A 115 3.03 5.67 7.35
CA ILE A 115 3.87 6.35 6.38
C ILE A 115 3.04 6.62 5.11
N PRO A 116 2.90 7.89 4.70
CA PRO A 116 2.20 8.23 3.47
C PRO A 116 3.11 7.91 2.28
N PHE A 117 3.21 6.63 1.89
CA PHE A 117 4.02 6.19 0.75
C PHE A 117 3.69 6.94 -0.55
N SER A 118 2.45 7.40 -0.70
CA SER A 118 2.02 8.25 -1.83
C SER A 118 2.71 9.61 -1.89
N LYS A 119 3.30 10.09 -0.78
CA LYS A 119 4.10 11.32 -0.73
C LYS A 119 5.60 11.07 -0.90
N LEU A 120 6.04 9.82 -0.76
CA LEU A 120 7.45 9.43 -0.91
C LEU A 120 7.80 9.05 -2.35
N VAL A 121 6.81 8.70 -3.17
CA VAL A 121 7.00 8.50 -4.61
C VAL A 121 6.96 9.87 -5.31
N PRO A 122 8.06 10.33 -5.93
CA PRO A 122 8.03 11.57 -6.68
C PRO A 122 7.03 11.46 -7.83
N ALA A 123 6.11 12.42 -7.93
CA ALA A 123 5.02 12.44 -8.91
C ALA A 123 5.50 12.42 -10.39
N ASN A 124 6.79 12.68 -10.62
CA ASN A 124 7.42 12.80 -11.93
C ASN A 124 8.35 11.64 -12.28
N LEU A 125 8.18 10.44 -11.69
CA LEU A 125 8.84 9.28 -12.28
C LEU A 125 8.35 9.13 -13.73
N PRO A 126 9.25 9.10 -14.73
CA PRO A 126 8.89 8.65 -16.06
C PRO A 126 8.25 7.28 -15.86
N ARG A 127 6.94 7.18 -16.09
CA ARG A 127 6.27 5.89 -16.00
C ARG A 127 6.97 5.01 -17.03
N PRO A 128 7.55 3.86 -16.64
CA PRO A 128 8.05 2.91 -17.61
C PRO A 128 6.90 2.67 -18.58
N SER A 129 7.07 3.08 -19.83
CA SER A 129 6.20 2.67 -20.92
C SER A 129 6.40 1.16 -21.00
N LEU A 130 5.59 0.41 -20.24
CA LEU A 130 5.54 -1.03 -20.31
C LEU A 130 5.38 -1.36 -21.80
N PRO A 131 6.31 -2.11 -22.41
CA PRO A 131 6.15 -2.55 -23.78
C PRO A 131 4.84 -3.34 -23.84
N GLY A 132 3.87 -2.77 -24.57
CA GLY A 132 2.62 -3.35 -25.01
C GLY A 132 2.01 -4.45 -24.14
N LYS A 133 1.05 -4.09 -23.29
CA LYS A 133 0.04 -5.07 -22.84
C LYS A 133 -1.36 -4.50 -22.72
N ASN A 134 -1.74 -3.63 -23.66
CA ASN A 134 -3.07 -3.47 -24.26
C ASN A 134 -2.95 -2.53 -25.48
N GLY A 135 -3.69 -2.82 -26.55
CA GLY A 135 -3.47 -2.28 -27.89
C GLY A 135 -3.36 -0.76 -27.97
N GLN A 136 -2.21 -0.27 -28.44
CA GLN A 136 -2.10 1.09 -28.94
C GLN A 136 -3.03 1.21 -30.14
N GLN A 137 -4.13 1.93 -29.94
CA GLN A 137 -5.08 2.22 -31.00
C GLN A 137 -4.57 3.41 -31.80
N ARG A 138 -4.94 3.44 -33.07
CA ARG A 138 -4.68 4.56 -33.98
C ARG A 138 -5.99 5.26 -34.26
N GLY A 139 -5.86 6.55 -34.55
CA GLY A 139 -6.99 7.37 -34.94
C GLY A 139 -6.54 8.74 -35.40
N GLU A 140 -7.54 9.56 -35.71
CA GLU A 140 -7.37 10.92 -36.21
C GLU A 140 -8.11 11.90 -35.31
N VAL A 141 -7.49 13.04 -35.01
CA VAL A 141 -8.13 14.08 -34.22
C VAL A 141 -9.30 14.67 -35.02
N LYS A 142 -10.53 14.35 -34.64
CA LYS A 142 -11.75 14.88 -35.25
C LYS A 142 -11.87 16.38 -35.04
N TRP A 143 -11.65 16.82 -33.79
CA TRP A 143 -11.55 18.23 -33.46
C TRP A 143 -10.93 18.40 -32.09
N PHE A 144 -10.27 19.55 -31.87
CA PHE A 144 -9.68 19.89 -30.59
C PHE A 144 -9.79 21.40 -30.34
N ASN A 145 -10.26 21.77 -29.14
CA ASN A 145 -10.33 23.17 -28.74
C ASN A 145 -9.15 23.51 -27.82
N PRO A 146 -8.11 24.20 -28.30
CA PRO A 146 -6.91 24.49 -27.50
C PRO A 146 -7.17 25.43 -26.32
N ASN A 147 -8.19 26.30 -26.43
CA ASN A 147 -8.57 27.21 -25.35
C ASN A 147 -9.18 26.42 -24.20
N LYS A 148 -10.12 25.52 -24.50
CA LYS A 148 -10.75 24.66 -23.48
C LYS A 148 -9.88 23.48 -23.05
N GLY A 149 -8.95 23.02 -23.90
CA GLY A 149 -7.99 21.95 -23.61
C GLY A 149 -8.55 20.54 -23.76
N PHE A 150 -9.62 20.35 -24.53
CA PHE A 150 -10.21 19.05 -24.81
C PHE A 150 -10.71 18.93 -26.26
N GLY A 151 -10.93 17.70 -26.70
CA GLY A 151 -11.42 17.37 -28.02
C GLY A 151 -11.82 15.90 -28.12
N PHE A 152 -11.93 15.42 -29.35
CA PHE A 152 -12.25 14.04 -29.66
C PHE A 152 -11.33 13.48 -30.75
N ILE A 153 -10.99 12.21 -30.60
CA ILE A 153 -10.26 11.40 -31.57
C ILE A 153 -11.25 10.42 -32.18
N LEU A 154 -11.25 10.32 -33.50
CA LEU A 154 -11.95 9.28 -34.23
C LEU A 154 -11.01 8.07 -34.35
N THR A 155 -11.39 6.94 -33.78
CA THR A 155 -10.60 5.70 -33.88
C THR A 155 -10.73 5.11 -35.28
N ASP A 156 -9.78 4.26 -35.68
CA ASP A 156 -9.88 3.52 -36.95
C ASP A 156 -11.13 2.61 -37.02
N SER A 157 -11.72 2.27 -35.86
CA SER A 157 -12.99 1.54 -35.76
C SER A 157 -14.24 2.42 -35.93
N GLY A 158 -14.07 3.74 -36.05
CA GLY A 158 -15.15 4.71 -36.24
C GLY A 158 -15.78 5.23 -34.95
N GLU A 159 -15.19 4.94 -33.78
CA GLU A 159 -15.68 5.40 -32.48
C GLU A 159 -15.09 6.77 -32.11
N GLU A 160 -15.86 7.59 -31.39
CA GLU A 160 -15.41 8.91 -30.92
C GLU A 160 -14.92 8.83 -29.48
N LEU A 161 -13.62 8.99 -29.29
CA LEU A 161 -12.98 8.90 -27.99
C LEU A 161 -12.62 10.29 -27.47
N PHE A 162 -13.02 10.57 -26.23
CA PHE A 162 -12.70 11.85 -25.58
C PHE A 162 -11.20 11.97 -25.31
N VAL A 163 -10.61 13.14 -25.55
CA VAL A 163 -9.20 13.43 -25.24
C VAL A 163 -9.04 14.76 -24.51
N HIS A 164 -8.16 14.77 -23.51
CA HIS A 164 -7.77 15.97 -22.78
C HIS A 164 -6.30 16.31 -23.02
N PHE A 165 -5.93 17.59 -23.03
CA PHE A 165 -4.55 18.02 -23.32
C PHE A 165 -3.49 17.40 -22.40
N LYS A 166 -3.87 17.03 -21.17
CA LYS A 166 -2.97 16.36 -20.20
C LYS A 166 -2.59 14.93 -20.60
N ALA A 167 -3.36 14.30 -21.48
CA ALA A 167 -3.06 12.95 -21.95
C ALA A 167 -1.99 12.95 -23.06
N VAL A 168 -1.68 14.11 -23.64
CA VAL A 168 -0.70 14.24 -24.73
C VAL A 168 0.71 14.21 -24.17
N GLN A 169 1.53 13.27 -24.65
CA GLN A 169 2.88 13.01 -24.11
C GLN A 169 3.96 13.75 -24.89
N ASN A 170 3.87 13.77 -26.22
CA ASN A 170 4.89 14.35 -27.11
C ASN A 170 4.51 15.74 -27.66
N GLY A 171 3.63 16.47 -26.97
CA GLY A 171 3.17 17.78 -27.40
C GLY A 171 2.52 18.61 -26.30
N GLY A 172 2.53 19.93 -26.45
CA GLY A 172 1.90 20.85 -25.50
C GLY A 172 0.39 21.00 -25.72
N ARG A 173 -0.26 21.87 -24.93
CA ARG A 173 -1.72 22.12 -24.99
C ARG A 173 -2.27 22.48 -26.39
N ARG A 174 -1.43 22.91 -27.33
CA ARG A 174 -1.81 23.33 -28.68
C ARG A 174 -1.27 22.40 -29.79
N SER A 175 -0.77 21.22 -29.44
CA SER A 175 -0.16 20.30 -30.41
C SER A 175 -1.18 19.47 -31.20
N LEU A 176 -2.36 19.18 -30.61
CA LEU A 176 -3.43 18.47 -31.31
C LEU A 176 -4.16 19.42 -32.25
N ARG A 177 -4.05 19.16 -33.56
CA ARG A 177 -4.80 19.85 -34.61
C ARG A 177 -5.79 18.86 -35.23
N THR A 178 -6.92 19.37 -35.70
CA THR A 178 -7.85 18.57 -36.52
C THR A 178 -7.11 17.92 -37.68
N GLY A 179 -7.35 16.64 -37.91
CA GLY A 179 -6.72 15.86 -38.98
C GLY A 179 -5.39 15.21 -38.61
N THR A 180 -4.90 15.40 -37.39
CA THR A 180 -3.61 14.84 -36.97
C THR A 180 -3.77 13.36 -36.61
N LYS A 181 -2.89 12.50 -37.13
CA LYS A 181 -2.82 11.10 -36.74
C LYS A 181 -2.18 10.93 -35.38
N VAL A 182 -2.78 10.10 -34.54
CA VAL A 182 -2.34 9.89 -33.17
C VAL A 182 -2.40 8.41 -32.81
N ARG A 183 -1.48 8.01 -31.93
CA ARG A 183 -1.51 6.73 -31.21
C ARG A 183 -1.87 6.98 -29.76
N PHE A 184 -2.74 6.16 -29.20
CA PHE A 184 -3.19 6.33 -27.82
C PHE A 184 -3.60 5.00 -27.19
N ASP A 185 -3.72 5.02 -25.87
CA ASP A 185 -4.30 3.94 -25.08
C ASP A 185 -5.73 4.34 -24.67
N THR A 186 -6.64 3.38 -24.56
CA THR A 186 -8.00 3.64 -24.03
C THR A 186 -8.04 3.34 -22.53
N ARG A 187 -8.66 4.24 -21.77
CA ARG A 187 -8.85 4.09 -20.32
C ARG A 187 -10.28 4.44 -19.92
N MET A 188 -10.88 3.61 -19.07
CA MET A 188 -12.16 3.89 -18.45
C MET A 188 -12.03 4.95 -17.34
N SER A 189 -12.91 5.94 -17.36
CA SER A 189 -13.02 7.00 -16.36
C SER A 189 -14.43 7.12 -15.79
N ASP A 190 -14.61 7.97 -14.77
CA ASP A 190 -15.94 8.28 -14.21
C ASP A 190 -16.91 8.89 -15.23
N ARG A 191 -16.41 9.36 -16.38
CA ARG A 191 -17.18 9.97 -17.48
C ARG A 191 -17.25 9.09 -18.74
N GLY A 192 -16.86 7.82 -18.63
CA GLY A 192 -16.76 6.90 -19.76
C GLY A 192 -15.35 6.72 -20.29
N GLU A 193 -15.24 6.08 -21.45
CA GLU A 193 -13.97 5.81 -22.11
C GLU A 193 -13.32 7.09 -22.64
N GLN A 194 -12.00 7.19 -22.44
CA GLN A 194 -11.20 8.32 -22.89
C GLN A 194 -9.81 7.87 -23.33
N ALA A 195 -9.17 8.68 -24.17
CA ALA A 195 -7.80 8.50 -24.62
C ALA A 195 -6.82 8.91 -23.52
N ASP A 196 -5.85 8.04 -23.26
CA ASP A 196 -4.70 8.26 -22.37
C ASP A 196 -3.40 8.02 -23.17
N ASN A 197 -2.27 8.54 -22.68
CA ASN A 197 -0.96 8.38 -23.33
C ASN A 197 -0.95 8.67 -24.86
N VAL A 198 -1.44 9.83 -25.26
CA VAL A 198 -1.57 10.22 -26.67
C VAL A 198 -0.22 10.68 -27.23
N TYR A 199 0.19 10.07 -28.34
CA TYR A 199 1.38 10.40 -29.12
C TYR A 199 0.96 10.84 -30.53
N ILE A 200 1.43 12.01 -30.95
CA ILE A 200 1.27 12.53 -32.31
C ILE A 200 2.23 11.78 -33.23
N GLU A 201 1.71 11.17 -34.30
CA GLU A 201 2.53 10.66 -35.40
C GLU A 201 2.93 11.86 -36.29
N GLN A 202 4.24 12.08 -36.44
CA GLN A 202 4.80 13.15 -37.30
C GLN A 202 4.93 12.69 -38.74
#